data_AF-A0A6I9NM40-F1
#
_entry.id   AF-A0A6I9NM40-F1
#
_cell.length_a   1.000
_cell.length_b   1.000
_cell.length_c   1.000
_cell.angle_alpha   90.00
_cell.angle_beta   90.00
_cell.angle_gamma   90.00
#
_symmetry.space_group_name_H-M   'P 1'
#
loop_
_entity.id
_entity.type
_entity.pdbx_description
1 polymer ?
#
loop_
_entity_poly.entity_id
_entity_poly.type
_entity_poly.pdbx_seq_one_letter_code
_entity_poly.pdbx_strand_id
1 'polypeptide(L)'
;MGEMEEVDLDHITTELPSHKCPLVCESASHSCIDRDNNPLTGPVFKNPICKVYRFQTVDSKWMLVREQMEECTLSFSIPKQLLSLYIQEDMSRVRHLRELGELSPHWDNLRKEVMTRYGGIIGSYQETLAELDKITGRSFKPSCCKAQKSLEFIPINLHTQRMRVTCPRKTDAFYDIVTVGAPAAHFQGFKCGGLQRLLSRYESEKKR
;
A
#
# COMPACT_ATOMS: atom_id res chain seq x y z
N MET A 1 -35.08 1.02 -19.18
CA MET A 1 -36.39 1.70 -19.12
C MET A 1 -36.97 1.39 -17.75
N GLY A 2 -37.22 2.43 -16.97
CA GLY A 2 -37.60 2.37 -15.56
C GLY A 2 -37.50 3.79 -15.03
N GLU A 3 -38.56 4.54 -15.26
CA GLU A 3 -38.76 5.92 -14.86
C GLU A 3 -38.82 6.00 -13.32
N MET A 4 -38.20 7.02 -12.73
CA MET A 4 -38.37 7.36 -11.32
C MET A 4 -39.02 8.74 -11.28
N GLU A 5 -40.25 8.75 -10.76
CA GLU A 5 -41.10 9.91 -10.57
C GLU A 5 -40.48 10.90 -9.58
N GLU A 6 -40.65 12.19 -9.90
CA GLU A 6 -40.40 13.32 -9.01
C GLU A 6 -41.37 13.26 -7.83
N VAL A 7 -40.83 13.35 -6.61
CA VAL A 7 -41.62 13.63 -5.41
C VAL A 7 -41.17 14.98 -4.87
N ASP A 8 -42.09 15.93 -5.01
CA ASP A 8 -42.09 17.27 -4.45
C ASP A 8 -41.99 17.20 -2.92
N LEU A 9 -41.05 17.95 -2.34
CA LEU A 9 -40.88 18.02 -0.89
C LEU A 9 -40.80 19.49 -0.47
N ASP A 10 -41.87 19.90 0.19
CA ASP A 10 -42.22 21.23 0.64
C ASP A 10 -41.10 22.01 1.34
N HIS A 11 -41.18 23.32 1.12
CA HIS A 11 -40.28 24.35 1.60
C HIS A 11 -40.30 24.48 3.13
N ILE A 12 -39.13 24.34 3.77
CA ILE A 12 -38.90 24.81 5.13
C ILE A 12 -37.88 25.97 5.07
N THR A 13 -38.41 27.18 5.08
CA THR A 13 -37.66 28.42 5.21
C THR A 13 -37.06 28.49 6.62
N THR A 14 -35.73 28.51 6.73
CA THR A 14 -35.04 28.94 7.95
C THR A 14 -34.05 30.03 7.57
N GLU A 15 -34.47 31.28 7.73
CA GLU A 15 -33.64 32.47 7.74
C GLU A 15 -32.63 32.38 8.89
N LEU A 16 -31.32 32.33 8.60
CA LEU A 16 -30.22 32.64 9.53
C LEU A 16 -29.01 33.13 8.72
N PRO A 17 -28.25 34.12 9.22
CA PRO A 17 -27.45 35.00 8.40
C PRO A 17 -26.20 34.31 7.84
N SER A 18 -25.93 34.61 6.56
CA SER A 18 -24.75 34.22 5.79
C SER A 18 -23.45 34.65 6.48
N HIS A 19 -22.89 33.80 7.35
CA HIS A 19 -21.48 33.87 7.73
C HIS A 19 -20.62 33.30 6.58
N LYS A 20 -20.38 34.13 5.56
CA LYS A 20 -19.32 33.90 4.57
C LYS A 20 -17.98 33.96 5.31
N CYS A 21 -17.48 32.80 5.75
CA CYS A 21 -16.08 32.65 6.13
C CYS A 21 -15.25 32.83 4.85
N PRO A 22 -14.35 33.83 4.76
CA PRO A 22 -13.48 33.96 3.60
C PRO A 22 -12.45 32.84 3.68
N LEU A 23 -12.67 31.78 2.90
CA LEU A 23 -11.74 30.68 2.72
C LEU A 23 -10.55 31.22 1.88
N VAL A 24 -9.60 31.87 2.52
CA VAL A 24 -8.38 32.36 1.87
C VAL A 24 -7.43 31.17 1.77
N CYS A 25 -7.45 30.50 0.61
CA CYS A 25 -6.51 29.45 0.25
C CYS A 25 -5.24 30.11 -0.29
N GLU A 26 -4.24 30.32 0.57
CA GLU A 26 -2.89 30.73 0.15
C GLU A 26 -1.95 29.52 0.21
N SER A 27 -1.54 29.04 -0.96
CA SER A 27 -0.58 27.97 -1.14
C SER A 27 0.84 28.47 -0.83
N ALA A 28 1.26 28.42 0.43
CA ALA A 28 2.64 28.75 0.81
C ALA A 28 3.54 27.51 0.73
N SER A 29 4.49 27.49 -0.23
CA SER A 29 5.53 26.45 -0.34
C SER A 29 6.64 26.67 0.68
N HIS A 30 6.42 26.26 1.94
CA HIS A 30 7.47 26.21 2.95
C HIS A 30 8.25 24.89 2.86
N SER A 31 9.57 24.98 2.67
CA SER A 31 10.48 23.83 2.69
C SER A 31 10.45 23.14 4.05
N CYS A 32 10.19 21.83 4.02
CA CYS A 32 10.12 20.98 5.22
C CYS A 32 11.54 20.48 5.51
N ILE A 33 12.23 21.07 6.48
CA ILE A 33 13.48 20.48 7.00
C ILE A 33 13.31 20.32 8.51
N ASP A 34 12.97 19.10 8.91
CA ASP A 34 13.41 18.54 10.18
C ASP A 34 13.42 17.01 10.03
N ARG A 35 14.61 16.43 9.79
CA ARG A 35 14.82 14.98 9.75
C ARG A 35 16.21 14.67 10.30
N ASP A 36 16.23 14.06 11.48
CA ASP A 36 17.40 13.36 12.00
C ASP A 36 17.84 12.28 10.99
N ASN A 37 19.05 12.43 10.44
CA ASN A 37 19.63 11.52 9.47
C ASN A 37 20.37 10.38 10.19
N ASN A 38 19.80 9.17 10.19
CA ASN A 38 20.55 7.96 10.54
C ASN A 38 21.21 7.39 9.27
N PRO A 39 22.55 7.31 9.15
CA PRO A 39 23.24 7.00 7.89
C PRO A 39 23.00 5.58 7.33
N LEU A 40 22.46 4.65 8.13
CA LEU A 40 22.11 3.29 7.69
C LEU A 40 20.75 3.19 6.98
N THR A 41 19.90 4.20 7.16
CA THR A 41 18.56 4.28 6.57
C THR A 41 18.41 5.67 5.96
N GLY A 42 18.56 5.77 4.63
CA GLY A 42 18.19 7.00 3.93
C GLY A 42 16.77 7.47 4.32
N PRO A 43 16.37 8.71 3.97
CA PRO A 43 15.12 9.28 4.48
C PRO A 43 13.94 8.33 4.19
N VAL A 44 13.34 7.83 5.28
CA VAL A 44 12.27 6.81 5.25
C VAL A 44 11.08 7.28 4.46
N PHE A 45 10.79 8.58 4.50
CA PHE A 45 9.76 9.18 3.67
C PHE A 45 10.33 10.23 2.72
N LYS A 46 9.73 10.33 1.54
CA LYS A 46 10.14 11.16 0.42
C LYS A 46 8.92 11.78 -0.27
N ASN A 47 9.20 12.70 -1.21
CA ASN A 47 8.18 13.36 -2.05
C ASN A 47 7.04 13.99 -1.23
N PRO A 48 7.35 14.87 -0.24
CA PRO A 48 6.32 15.49 0.58
C PRO A 48 5.41 16.38 -0.26
N ILE A 49 4.11 16.22 -0.09
CA ILE A 49 3.07 17.12 -0.61
C ILE A 49 2.45 17.83 0.59
N CYS A 50 2.50 19.16 0.60
CA CYS A 50 2.05 19.96 1.73
C CYS A 50 0.88 20.88 1.32
N LYS A 51 -0.13 20.96 2.19
CA LYS A 51 -1.19 21.97 2.15
C LYS A 51 -1.30 22.65 3.50
N VAL A 52 -1.55 23.95 3.49
CA VAL A 52 -1.67 24.75 4.70
C VAL A 52 -3.01 25.48 4.65
N TYR A 53 -3.73 25.39 5.75
CA TYR A 53 -5.05 25.98 5.95
C TYR A 53 -5.00 26.91 7.15
N ARG A 54 -5.77 27.99 7.09
CA ARG A 54 -5.91 28.96 8.18
C ARG A 54 -7.37 29.09 8.55
N PHE A 55 -7.65 28.97 9.85
CA PHE A 55 -8.98 29.09 10.40
C PHE A 55 -8.98 30.11 11.51
N GLN A 56 -10.03 30.91 11.61
CA GLN A 56 -10.21 31.80 12.74
C GLN A 56 -10.90 31.02 13.87
N THR A 57 -10.33 31.08 15.08
CA THR A 57 -10.90 30.48 16.28
C THR A 57 -12.00 31.37 16.85
N VAL A 58 -12.79 30.83 17.79
CA VAL A 58 -13.88 31.56 18.48
C VAL A 58 -13.42 32.84 19.18
N ASP A 59 -12.15 32.92 19.59
CA ASP A 59 -11.54 34.11 20.18
C ASP A 59 -10.85 35.03 19.15
N SER A 60 -11.22 34.91 17.87
CA SER A 60 -10.71 35.68 16.74
C SER A 60 -9.22 35.52 16.45
N LYS A 61 -8.56 34.50 17.02
CA LYS A 61 -7.16 34.18 16.75
C LYS A 61 -7.02 33.25 15.55
N TRP A 62 -5.83 33.21 14.95
CA TRP A 62 -5.57 32.34 13.79
C TRP A 62 -5.03 30.99 14.21
N MET A 63 -5.74 29.92 13.85
CA MET A 63 -5.26 28.55 13.87
C MET A 63 -4.69 28.18 12.50
N LEU A 64 -3.54 27.52 12.49
CA LEU A 64 -2.88 27.01 11.29
C LEU A 64 -2.98 25.48 11.28
N VAL A 65 -3.43 24.91 10.17
CA VAL A 65 -3.45 23.46 9.96
C VAL A 65 -2.56 23.15 8.78
N ARG A 66 -1.50 22.37 9.00
CA ARG A 66 -0.57 21.92 7.97
C ARG A 66 -0.75 20.43 7.75
N GLU A 67 -1.24 20.06 6.58
CA GLU A 67 -1.33 18.67 6.13
C GLU A 67 -0.12 18.35 5.25
N GLN A 68 0.63 17.32 5.61
CA GLN A 68 1.78 16.82 4.87
C GLN A 68 1.57 15.34 4.55
N MET A 69 1.52 14.99 3.27
CA MET A 69 1.50 13.61 2.80
C MET A 69 2.88 13.24 2.26
N GLU A 70 3.41 12.08 2.64
CA GLU A 70 4.71 11.58 2.20
C GLU A 70 4.62 10.13 1.71
N GLU A 71 5.47 9.79 0.75
CA GLU A 71 5.65 8.42 0.28
C GLU A 71 6.65 7.69 1.18
N CYS A 72 6.32 6.45 1.59
CA CYS A 72 7.21 5.65 2.44
C CYS A 72 8.11 4.75 1.58
N THR A 73 9.42 4.96 1.63
CA THR A 73 10.42 4.13 0.91
C THR A 73 10.37 2.66 1.31
N LEU A 74 9.84 2.36 2.50
CA LEU A 74 9.62 0.99 2.97
C LEU A 74 8.58 0.22 2.16
N SER A 75 7.74 0.93 1.38
CA SER A 75 6.77 0.32 0.46
C SER A 75 7.42 -0.64 -0.53
N PHE A 76 8.71 -0.45 -0.87
CA PHE A 76 9.44 -1.34 -1.76
C PHE A 76 10.49 -2.17 -1.04
N SER A 77 11.21 -1.61 -0.06
CA SER A 77 12.30 -2.34 0.58
C SER A 77 11.81 -3.53 1.41
N ILE A 78 10.68 -3.40 2.12
CA ILE A 78 10.12 -4.50 2.92
C ILE A 78 9.66 -5.65 2.02
N PRO A 79 8.81 -5.44 0.98
CA PRO A 79 8.45 -6.54 0.08
C PRO A 79 9.65 -7.20 -0.60
N LYS A 80 10.67 -6.43 -1.01
CA LYS A 80 11.91 -6.99 -1.59
C LYS A 80 12.62 -7.91 -0.60
N GLN A 81 12.81 -7.46 0.63
CA GLN A 81 13.45 -8.27 1.68
C GLN A 81 12.64 -9.55 1.97
N LEU A 82 11.31 -9.43 2.05
CA LEU A 82 10.43 -10.56 2.29
C LEU A 82 10.51 -11.60 1.15
N LEU A 83 10.51 -11.15 -0.11
CA LEU A 83 10.70 -12.05 -1.26
C LEU A 83 12.05 -12.75 -1.23
N SER A 84 13.13 -12.03 -0.89
CA SER A 84 14.46 -12.62 -0.75
C SER A 84 14.49 -13.70 0.33
N LEU A 85 13.83 -13.47 1.47
CA LEU A 85 13.72 -14.45 2.54
C LEU A 85 12.94 -15.70 2.08
N TYR A 86 11.81 -15.54 1.40
CA TYR A 86 11.05 -16.68 0.88
C TYR A 86 11.85 -17.49 -0.15
N ILE A 87 12.58 -16.82 -1.05
CA ILE A 87 13.47 -17.49 -2.00
C ILE A 87 14.53 -18.32 -1.25
N GLN A 88 15.20 -17.73 -0.26
CA GLN A 88 16.23 -18.42 0.52
C GLN A 88 15.66 -19.65 1.25
N GLU A 89 14.49 -19.49 1.87
CA GLU A 89 13.82 -20.55 2.60
C GLU A 89 13.44 -21.71 1.67
N ASP A 90 12.81 -21.43 0.53
CA ASP A 90 12.39 -22.43 -0.45
C ASP A 90 13.59 -23.10 -1.14
N MET A 91 14.67 -22.35 -1.43
CA MET A 91 15.92 -22.92 -1.90
C MET A 91 16.50 -23.91 -0.89
N SER A 92 16.44 -23.61 0.41
CA SER A 92 16.89 -24.54 1.45
C SER A 92 16.03 -25.80 1.50
N ARG A 93 14.70 -25.67 1.36
CA ARG A 93 13.78 -26.83 1.29
C ARG A 93 14.12 -27.73 0.10
N VAL A 94 14.32 -27.16 -1.08
CA VAL A 94 14.69 -27.90 -2.30
C VAL A 94 16.04 -28.60 -2.12
N ARG A 95 17.01 -27.95 -1.49
CA ARG A 95 18.31 -28.54 -1.17
C ARG A 95 18.15 -29.75 -0.23
N HIS A 96 17.42 -29.60 0.88
CA HIS A 96 17.21 -30.71 1.82
C HIS A 96 16.51 -31.90 1.16
N LEU A 97 15.53 -31.66 0.27
CA LEU A 97 14.89 -32.73 -0.49
C LEU A 97 15.87 -33.48 -1.39
N ARG A 98 16.79 -32.76 -2.04
CA ARG A 98 17.85 -33.35 -2.88
C ARG A 98 18.80 -34.22 -2.07
N GLU A 99 19.04 -33.85 -0.81
CA GLU A 99 19.94 -34.54 0.12
C GLU A 99 19.33 -35.80 0.78
N LEU A 100 18.05 -36.10 0.56
CA LEU A 100 17.36 -37.29 1.13
C LEU A 100 17.91 -38.65 0.64
N GLY A 101 19.01 -38.69 -0.10
CA GLY A 101 19.63 -39.93 -0.58
C GLY A 101 18.73 -40.69 -1.55
N GLU A 102 18.90 -42.01 -1.56
CA GLU A 102 18.12 -42.93 -2.39
C GLU A 102 16.73 -43.16 -1.78
N LEU A 103 15.71 -43.03 -2.63
CA LEU A 103 14.32 -43.23 -2.27
C LEU A 103 13.71 -44.27 -3.22
N SER A 104 12.66 -44.96 -2.77
CA SER A 104 11.90 -45.83 -3.68
C SER A 104 11.32 -45.01 -4.84
N PRO A 105 11.06 -45.64 -6.01
CA PRO A 105 10.61 -44.90 -7.21
C PRO A 105 9.40 -44.00 -6.97
N HIS A 106 8.46 -44.43 -6.12
CA HIS A 106 7.29 -43.63 -5.75
C HIS A 106 7.66 -42.33 -5.01
N TRP A 107 8.49 -42.43 -3.97
CA TRP A 107 8.93 -41.27 -3.18
C TRP A 107 9.87 -40.36 -3.96
N ASP A 108 10.71 -40.91 -4.85
CA ASP A 108 11.56 -40.13 -5.74
C ASP A 108 10.75 -39.32 -6.75
N ASN A 109 9.67 -39.89 -7.30
CA ASN A 109 8.75 -39.16 -8.18
C ASN A 109 8.06 -38.01 -7.44
N LEU A 110 7.56 -38.24 -6.22
CA LEU A 110 6.97 -37.18 -5.41
C LEU A 110 8.00 -36.08 -5.07
N ARG A 111 9.23 -36.46 -4.73
CA ARG A 111 10.35 -35.53 -4.53
C ARG A 111 10.55 -34.64 -5.76
N LYS A 112 10.62 -35.22 -6.96
CA LYS A 112 10.79 -34.47 -8.22
C LYS A 112 9.64 -33.51 -8.47
N GLU A 113 8.40 -33.93 -8.23
CA GLU A 113 7.21 -33.08 -8.38
C GLU A 113 7.26 -31.88 -7.44
N VAL A 114 7.51 -32.11 -6.15
CA VAL A 114 7.63 -31.04 -5.14
C VAL A 114 8.77 -30.09 -5.49
N MET A 115 9.94 -30.61 -5.86
CA MET A 115 11.09 -29.80 -6.28
C MET A 115 10.77 -28.95 -7.52
N THR A 116 10.02 -29.50 -8.49
CA THR A 116 9.60 -28.78 -9.70
C THR A 116 8.67 -27.63 -9.34
N ARG A 117 7.70 -27.87 -8.45
CA ARG A 117 6.77 -26.84 -7.97
C ARG A 117 7.51 -25.70 -7.26
N TYR A 118 8.41 -26.02 -6.32
CA TYR A 118 9.22 -25.01 -5.65
C TYR A 118 10.15 -24.27 -6.62
N GLY A 119 10.74 -24.97 -7.59
CA GLY A 119 11.54 -24.34 -8.65
C GLY A 119 10.76 -23.26 -9.42
N GLY A 120 9.49 -23.53 -9.74
CA GLY A 120 8.60 -22.54 -10.36
C GLY A 120 8.32 -21.33 -9.48
N ILE A 121 8.05 -21.55 -8.18
CA ILE A 121 7.78 -20.46 -7.21
C ILE A 121 9.03 -19.58 -7.03
N ILE A 122 10.19 -20.21 -6.79
CA ILE A 122 11.48 -19.53 -6.64
C ILE A 122 11.78 -18.69 -7.88
N GLY A 123 11.66 -19.28 -9.07
CA GLY A 123 11.90 -18.57 -10.33
C GLY A 123 10.96 -17.38 -10.52
N SER A 124 9.68 -17.51 -10.15
CA SER A 124 8.73 -16.40 -10.20
C SER A 124 9.10 -15.27 -9.23
N TYR A 125 9.52 -15.57 -8.00
CA TYR A 125 9.93 -14.54 -7.05
C TYR A 125 11.24 -13.85 -7.48
N GLN A 126 12.19 -14.60 -8.05
CA GLN A 126 13.42 -14.05 -8.61
C GLN A 126 13.14 -13.11 -9.80
N GLU A 127 12.23 -13.50 -10.70
CA GLU A 127 11.76 -12.64 -11.80
C GLU A 127 11.15 -11.34 -11.25
N THR A 128 10.23 -11.44 -10.28
CA THR A 128 9.60 -10.26 -9.67
C THR A 128 10.61 -9.35 -8.97
N LEU A 129 11.59 -9.91 -8.23
CA LEU A 129 12.66 -9.11 -7.63
C LEU A 129 13.49 -8.37 -8.67
N ALA A 130 13.89 -9.06 -9.75
CA ALA A 130 14.64 -8.45 -10.83
C ALA A 130 13.88 -7.28 -11.49
N GLU A 131 12.56 -7.41 -11.67
CA GLU A 131 11.71 -6.32 -12.15
C GLU A 131 11.61 -5.17 -11.14
N LEU A 132 11.48 -5.47 -9.85
CA LEU A 132 11.42 -4.44 -8.81
C LEU A 132 12.75 -3.67 -8.67
N ASP A 133 13.89 -4.29 -8.98
CA ASP A 133 15.21 -3.63 -8.96
C ASP A 133 15.43 -2.67 -10.14
N LYS A 134 14.70 -2.85 -11.24
CA LYS A 134 14.70 -1.89 -12.36
C LYS A 134 13.94 -0.60 -12.04
N ILE A 135 13.05 -0.62 -11.05
CA ILE A 135 12.20 0.53 -10.71
C ILE A 135 13.01 1.54 -9.90
N THR A 136 13.11 2.74 -10.46
CA THR A 136 13.76 3.90 -9.82
C THR A 136 12.78 5.06 -9.67
N GLY A 137 13.03 5.95 -8.71
CA GLY A 137 12.31 7.22 -8.56
C GLY A 137 10.93 7.18 -7.87
N ARG A 138 10.15 6.09 -8.01
CA ARG A 138 8.85 5.94 -7.32
C ARG A 138 9.00 5.23 -5.99
N SER A 139 8.35 5.75 -4.93
CA SER A 139 8.37 5.11 -3.60
C SER A 139 7.03 4.49 -3.21
N PHE A 140 6.02 4.47 -4.09
CA PHE A 140 4.74 3.76 -3.87
C PHE A 140 4.16 3.17 -5.18
N LYS A 141 3.22 2.23 -5.05
CA LYS A 141 2.44 1.69 -6.18
C LYS A 141 1.12 2.46 -6.33
N PRO A 142 0.90 3.23 -7.41
CA PRO A 142 -0.36 3.92 -7.60
C PRO A 142 -1.50 2.95 -7.95
N SER A 143 -2.73 3.32 -7.63
CA SER A 143 -3.92 2.50 -7.88
C SER A 143 -4.14 2.15 -9.36
N CYS A 144 -3.69 3.00 -10.29
CA CYS A 144 -3.73 2.70 -11.73
C CYS A 144 -2.83 1.51 -12.12
N CYS A 145 -1.80 1.21 -11.32
CA CYS A 145 -0.92 0.07 -11.50
C CYS A 145 -1.36 -1.17 -10.69
N LYS A 146 -2.59 -1.19 -10.13
CA LYS A 146 -3.06 -2.29 -9.26
C LYS A 146 -2.90 -3.68 -9.87
N ALA A 147 -3.14 -3.82 -11.16
CA ALA A 147 -3.08 -5.08 -11.91
C ALA A 147 -1.71 -5.37 -12.53
N GLN A 148 -0.66 -4.60 -12.25
CA GLN A 148 0.67 -4.85 -12.81
C GLN A 148 1.36 -6.01 -12.08
N LYS A 149 1.75 -7.08 -12.82
CA LYS A 149 2.41 -8.29 -12.26
C LYS A 149 3.65 -7.96 -11.43
N SER A 150 4.58 -7.17 -11.99
CA SER A 150 5.84 -6.87 -11.32
C SER A 150 5.68 -6.08 -10.02
N LEU A 151 4.50 -5.52 -9.75
CA LEU A 151 4.17 -4.80 -8.53
C LEU A 151 3.18 -5.56 -7.65
N GLU A 152 2.93 -6.86 -7.88
CA GLU A 152 1.87 -7.61 -7.18
C GLU A 152 2.05 -7.65 -5.65
N PHE A 153 3.30 -7.60 -5.17
CA PHE A 153 3.63 -7.59 -3.74
C PHE A 153 3.79 -6.18 -3.13
N ILE A 154 3.71 -5.12 -3.95
CA ILE A 154 3.86 -3.75 -3.46
C ILE A 154 2.50 -3.22 -2.99
N PRO A 155 2.41 -2.63 -1.77
CA PRO A 155 1.16 -2.09 -1.26
C PRO A 155 0.67 -0.93 -2.11
N ILE A 156 -0.62 -0.94 -2.41
CA ILE A 156 -1.26 0.06 -3.27
C ILE A 156 -1.47 1.34 -2.47
N ASN A 157 -1.07 2.48 -3.04
CA ASN A 157 -1.34 3.82 -2.52
C ASN A 157 -0.91 4.04 -1.06
N LEU A 158 0.19 3.40 -0.64
CA LEU A 158 0.72 3.54 0.72
C LEU A 158 1.32 4.94 0.92
N HIS A 159 0.69 5.73 1.79
CA HIS A 159 1.15 7.06 2.17
C HIS A 159 1.01 7.28 3.67
N THR A 160 1.84 8.16 4.20
CA THR A 160 1.69 8.70 5.56
C THR A 160 1.28 10.15 5.46
N GLN A 161 0.26 10.53 6.19
CA GLN A 161 -0.32 11.87 6.23
C GLN A 161 -0.21 12.39 7.66
N ARG A 162 0.50 13.49 7.85
CA ARG A 162 0.64 14.18 9.13
C ARG A 162 -0.08 15.51 9.06
N MET A 163 -1.06 15.71 9.93
CA MET A 163 -1.70 16.99 10.16
C MET A 163 -1.12 17.62 11.44
N ARG A 164 -0.46 18.77 11.30
CA ARG A 164 0.00 19.61 12.43
C ARG A 164 -0.96 20.77 12.60
N VAL A 165 -1.56 20.89 13.78
CA VAL A 165 -2.45 21.98 14.15
C VAL A 165 -1.72 22.89 15.13
N THR A 166 -1.42 24.11 14.70
CA THR A 166 -0.81 25.15 15.53
C THR A 166 -1.87 26.15 15.96
N CYS A 167 -2.03 26.30 17.27
CA CYS A 167 -3.03 27.19 17.87
C CYS A 167 -2.34 28.21 18.79
N PRO A 168 -2.66 29.52 18.73
CA PRO A 168 -1.90 30.55 19.45
C PRO A 168 -1.91 30.47 20.98
N ARG A 169 -2.80 29.67 21.57
CA ARG A 169 -2.92 29.52 23.04
C ARG A 169 -2.81 28.07 23.51
N LYS A 170 -2.53 27.12 22.61
CA LYS A 170 -2.42 25.70 22.94
C LYS A 170 -1.11 25.16 22.38
N THR A 171 -0.61 24.08 22.96
CA THR A 171 0.46 23.31 22.35
C THR A 171 0.01 22.80 20.98
N ASP A 172 0.95 22.72 20.06
CA ASP A 172 0.70 22.10 18.76
C ASP A 172 0.16 20.67 18.94
N ALA A 173 -0.81 20.31 18.10
CA ALA A 173 -1.33 18.96 18.02
C ALA A 173 -0.88 18.30 16.71
N PHE A 174 -0.61 17.00 16.76
CA PHE A 174 -0.20 16.20 15.61
C PHE A 174 -1.16 15.03 15.45
N TYR A 175 -1.60 14.80 14.22
CA TYR A 175 -2.44 13.67 13.85
C TYR A 175 -1.79 12.95 12.68
N ASP A 176 -1.45 11.68 12.89
CA ASP A 176 -0.82 10.84 11.88
C ASP A 176 -1.80 9.81 11.36
N ILE A 177 -1.91 9.70 10.04
CA ILE A 177 -2.78 8.78 9.33
C ILE A 177 -1.92 8.01 8.33
N VAL A 178 -2.04 6.70 8.32
CA VAL A 178 -1.44 5.86 7.28
C VAL A 178 -2.57 5.37 6.38
N THR A 179 -2.48 5.65 5.09
CA THR A 179 -3.45 5.20 4.10
C THR A 179 -2.83 4.12 3.25
N VAL A 180 -3.54 3.01 3.03
CA VAL A 180 -3.14 1.94 2.12
C VAL A 180 -4.38 1.34 1.47
N GLY A 181 -4.27 0.99 0.19
CA GLY A 181 -5.29 0.22 -0.51
C GLY A 181 -5.40 -1.19 0.08
N ALA A 182 -6.61 -1.72 0.15
CA ALA A 182 -6.85 -3.06 0.67
C ALA A 182 -5.96 -4.09 -0.07
N PRO A 183 -5.21 -4.94 0.65
CA PRO A 183 -4.40 -5.98 0.02
C PRO A 183 -5.25 -6.92 -0.82
N ALA A 184 -4.90 -7.05 -2.10
CA ALA A 184 -5.59 -7.95 -3.03
C ALA A 184 -4.67 -8.37 -4.17
N ALA A 185 -4.84 -9.61 -4.64
CA ALA A 185 -4.13 -10.17 -5.79
C ALA A 185 -4.73 -9.68 -7.12
N HIS A 186 -4.80 -8.36 -7.32
CA HIS A 186 -5.47 -7.74 -8.47
C HIS A 186 -4.98 -8.25 -9.82
N PHE A 187 -3.68 -8.57 -9.94
CA PHE A 187 -3.10 -9.14 -11.16
C PHE A 187 -3.73 -10.49 -11.56
N GLN A 188 -4.13 -11.32 -10.58
CA GLN A 188 -4.71 -12.64 -10.84
C GLN A 188 -6.18 -12.57 -11.32
N GLY A 189 -6.80 -11.40 -11.18
CA GLY A 189 -8.20 -11.17 -11.56
C GLY A 189 -9.21 -11.92 -10.66
N PHE A 190 -10.41 -11.37 -10.58
CA PHE A 190 -11.46 -11.91 -9.70
C PHE A 190 -12.00 -13.26 -10.16
N LYS A 191 -12.03 -13.50 -11.48
CA LYS A 191 -12.61 -14.73 -12.03
C LYS A 191 -11.78 -15.95 -11.67
N CYS A 192 -10.44 -15.85 -11.67
CA CYS A 192 -9.57 -17.03 -11.53
C CYS A 192 -8.68 -17.01 -10.28
N GLY A 193 -8.52 -15.87 -9.59
CA GLY A 193 -7.56 -15.70 -8.49
C GLY A 193 -8.16 -15.64 -7.08
N GLY A 194 -9.46 -15.86 -6.91
CA GLY A 194 -10.08 -15.84 -5.58
C GLY A 194 -9.62 -17.01 -4.70
N LEU A 195 -9.21 -16.76 -3.45
CA LEU A 195 -8.68 -17.78 -2.54
C LEU A 195 -9.61 -18.99 -2.39
N GLN A 196 -10.91 -18.74 -2.20
CA GLN A 196 -11.91 -19.82 -2.12
C GLN A 196 -11.87 -20.72 -3.35
N ARG A 197 -11.79 -20.13 -4.55
CA ARG A 197 -11.74 -20.89 -5.81
C ARG A 197 -10.43 -21.66 -5.95
N LEU A 198 -9.30 -21.05 -5.57
CA LEU A 198 -7.99 -21.71 -5.57
C LEU A 198 -7.98 -22.92 -4.63
N LEU A 199 -8.55 -22.79 -3.43
CA LEU A 199 -8.67 -23.88 -2.46
C LEU A 199 -9.59 -24.99 -2.97
N SER A 200 -10.78 -24.65 -3.49
CA SER A 200 -11.69 -25.66 -4.06
C SER A 200 -11.07 -26.43 -5.22
N ARG A 201 -10.28 -25.77 -6.08
CA ARG A 201 -9.55 -26.43 -7.16
C ARG A 201 -8.50 -27.39 -6.61
N TYR A 202 -7.68 -26.94 -5.66
CA TYR A 202 -6.66 -27.77 -5.02
C TYR A 202 -7.27 -29.03 -4.36
N GLU A 203 -8.38 -28.88 -3.63
CA GLU A 203 -9.08 -30.01 -3.02
C GLU A 203 -9.63 -31.00 -4.05
N SER A 204 -10.08 -30.52 -5.21
CA SER A 204 -10.57 -31.39 -6.29
C SER A 204 -9.45 -32.17 -6.98
N GLU A 205 -8.25 -31.58 -7.10
CA GLU A 205 -7.06 -32.20 -7.68
C GLU A 205 -6.48 -33.26 -6.72
N LYS A 206 -6.52 -33.04 -5.40
CA LYS A 206 -6.08 -34.03 -4.39
C LYS A 206 -6.92 -35.32 -4.36
N LYS A 207 -8.17 -35.27 -4.83
CA LYS A 207 -9.10 -36.42 -4.84
C LYS A 207 -8.94 -37.32 -6.07
N ARG A 208 -8.10 -36.92 -7.03
CA ARG A 208 -7.77 -37.71 -8.23
C ARG A 208 -6.45 -38.43 -8.03
#